data_AF-A0A2H0UT22-F1
#
_entry.id   AF-A0A2H0UT22-F1
#
_cell.length_a   1.000
_cell.length_b   1.000
_cell.length_c   1.000
_cell.angle_alpha   90.00
_cell.angle_beta   90.00
_cell.angle_gamma   90.00
#
_symmetry.space_group_name_H-M   'P 1'
#
loop_
_entity.id
_entity.type
_entity.pdbx_description
1 polymer ?
#
loop_
_entity_poly.entity_id
_entity_poly.type
_entity_poly.pdbx_seq_one_letter_code
_entity_poly.pdbx_strand_id
1 'polypeptide(L)'
;MAIVFEQEKKQINWIKLLFVLFIVGFVIFAAYFLFFAPSPQLDVVLPEPLEQAERIGSVSSIKPNDVLGLPAFRALQVFVGPPSIGTLGRDNPFQPL
;
A
#
# COMPACT_ATOMS: atom_id res chain seq x y z
N MET A 1 29.47 -55.92 46.52
CA MET A 1 30.09 -55.13 45.43
C MET A 1 29.10 -54.06 45.03
N ALA A 2 29.51 -52.79 45.05
CA ALA A 2 28.68 -51.68 44.57
C ALA A 2 29.24 -51.20 43.24
N ILE A 3 28.40 -51.16 42.21
CA ILE A 3 28.76 -50.65 40.88
C ILE A 3 28.51 -49.13 40.94
N VAL A 4 29.59 -48.36 40.92
CA VAL A 4 29.53 -46.89 40.85
C VAL A 4 29.41 -46.53 39.38
N PHE A 5 28.26 -45.99 38.98
CA PHE A 5 28.09 -45.40 37.66
C PHE A 5 28.64 -43.98 37.67
N GLU A 6 29.85 -43.80 37.14
CA GLU A 6 30.37 -42.48 36.80
C GLU A 6 29.52 -41.93 35.64
N GLN A 7 28.62 -41.01 35.96
CA GLN A 7 27.92 -40.23 34.95
C GLN A 7 28.93 -39.30 34.29
N GLU A 8 29.29 -39.58 33.04
CA GLU A 8 30.00 -38.62 32.19
C GLU A 8 29.13 -37.37 32.06
N LYS A 9 29.42 -36.35 32.88
CA LYS A 9 28.86 -35.02 32.69
C LYS A 9 29.50 -34.46 31.43
N LYS A 10 28.85 -34.69 30.29
CA LYS A 10 29.22 -34.09 29.00
C LYS A 10 29.20 -32.57 29.16
N GLN A 11 30.38 -32.00 29.39
CA GLN A 11 30.51 -30.57 29.60
C GLN A 11 30.14 -29.88 28.29
N ILE A 12 29.05 -29.13 28.31
CA ILE A 12 28.61 -28.35 27.16
C ILE A 12 29.67 -27.27 26.93
N ASN A 13 30.26 -27.27 25.74
CA ASN A 13 31.19 -26.23 25.35
C ASN A 13 30.40 -24.98 24.96
N TRP A 14 30.17 -24.11 25.93
CA TRP A 14 29.42 -22.85 25.79
C TRP A 14 29.95 -21.94 24.67
N ILE A 15 31.26 -21.98 24.41
CA ILE A 15 31.87 -21.20 23.32
C ILE A 15 31.41 -21.74 21.96
N LYS A 16 31.37 -23.07 21.79
CA LYS A 16 30.84 -23.69 20.56
C LYS A 16 29.35 -23.37 20.38
N LEU A 17 28.58 -23.40 21.45
CA LEU A 17 27.15 -23.07 21.42
C LEU A 17 26.94 -21.61 20.97
N LEU A 18 27.68 -20.67 21.55
CA LEU A 18 27.62 -19.25 21.20
C LEU A 18 27.98 -19.04 19.72
N PHE A 19 29.01 -19.72 19.23
CA PHE A 19 29.45 -19.62 17.83
C PHE A 19 28.38 -20.11 16.85
N VAL A 20 27.74 -21.25 17.15
CA VAL A 20 26.61 -21.75 16.33
C VAL A 20 25.45 -20.76 16.35
N LEU A 21 25.11 -20.22 17.53
CA LEU A 21 24.04 -19.23 17.66
C LEU A 21 24.34 -17.96 16.84
N PHE A 22 25.59 -17.50 16.84
CA PHE A 22 26.04 -16.36 16.05
C PHE A 22 25.86 -16.60 14.55
N ILE A 23 26.28 -17.78 14.04
CA ILE A 23 26.11 -18.13 12.62
C ILE A 23 24.63 -18.15 12.25
N VAL A 24 23.80 -18.80 13.06
CA VAL A 24 22.35 -18.88 12.80
C VAL A 24 21.73 -17.48 12.80
N GLY A 25 22.08 -16.64 13.77
CA GLY A 25 21.62 -15.26 13.85
C GLY A 25 22.05 -14.42 12.64
N PHE A 26 23.30 -14.58 12.19
CA PHE A 26 23.81 -13.89 11.02
C PHE A 26 23.06 -14.27 9.73
N VAL A 27 22.76 -15.56 9.54
CA VAL A 27 22.01 -16.04 8.37
C VAL A 27 20.58 -15.49 8.38
N ILE A 28 19.90 -15.51 9.53
CA ILE A 28 18.54 -14.95 9.67
C ILE A 28 18.55 -13.45 9.37
N PHE A 29 19.53 -12.73 9.93
CA PHE A 29 19.68 -11.30 9.72
C PHE A 29 19.92 -10.96 8.24
N ALA A 30 20.81 -11.69 7.57
CA ALA A 30 21.07 -11.52 6.14
C ALA A 30 19.82 -11.80 5.29
N ALA A 31 19.09 -12.88 5.58
CA ALA A 31 17.84 -13.19 4.89
C ALA A 31 16.79 -12.09 5.11
N TYR A 32 16.65 -11.59 6.34
CA TYR A 32 15.75 -10.48 6.63
C TYR A 32 16.09 -9.25 5.79
N PHE A 33 17.36 -8.86 5.74
CA PHE A 33 17.78 -7.71 4.96
C PHE A 33 17.60 -7.90 3.45
N LEU A 34 17.76 -9.11 2.94
CA LEU A 34 17.63 -9.38 1.51
C LEU A 34 16.15 -9.35 1.05
N PHE A 35 15.24 -9.86 1.89
CA PHE A 35 13.84 -10.08 1.48
C PHE A 35 12.85 -9.07 2.07
N PHE A 36 13.16 -8.50 3.24
CA PHE A 36 12.19 -7.70 4.01
C PHE A 36 12.67 -6.30 4.36
N ALA A 37 13.97 -5.98 4.22
CA ALA A 37 14.39 -4.60 4.40
C ALA A 37 13.74 -3.73 3.32
N PRO A 38 13.19 -2.57 3.69
CA PRO A 38 12.61 -1.65 2.73
C PRO A 38 13.69 -1.27 1.72
N SER A 39 13.46 -1.59 0.45
CA SER A 39 14.26 -1.07 -0.65
C SER A 39 14.11 0.46 -0.64
N PRO A 40 15.20 1.23 -0.79
CA PRO A 40 15.07 2.65 -1.10
C PRO A 40 14.16 2.73 -2.31
N GLN A 41 12.99 3.35 -2.15
CA GLN A 41 12.06 3.57 -3.24
C GLN A 41 12.88 4.25 -4.31
N LEU A 42 13.11 3.55 -5.42
CA LEU A 42 13.65 4.20 -6.61
C LEU A 42 12.73 5.39 -6.81
N ASP A 43 13.28 6.60 -6.79
CA ASP A 43 12.57 7.78 -7.29
C ASP A 43 12.22 7.43 -8.73
N VAL A 44 11.03 6.84 -8.92
CA VAL A 44 10.48 6.60 -10.22
C VAL A 44 10.26 8.01 -10.71
N VAL A 45 11.16 8.46 -11.58
CA VAL A 45 10.95 9.67 -12.37
C VAL A 45 9.74 9.35 -13.22
N LEU A 46 8.56 9.62 -12.66
CA LEU A 46 7.29 9.41 -13.32
C LEU A 46 7.35 10.26 -14.59
N PRO A 47 7.07 9.70 -15.76
CA PRO A 47 6.90 10.53 -16.93
C PRO A 47 5.79 11.53 -16.63
N GLU A 48 5.99 12.80 -17.02
CA GLU A 48 5.08 13.94 -16.80
C GLU A 48 3.56 13.61 -16.79
N PRO A 49 3.03 12.77 -17.70
CA PRO A 49 1.61 12.41 -17.70
C PRO A 49 1.13 11.64 -16.45
N LEU A 50 1.99 10.79 -15.86
CA LEU A 50 1.65 10.02 -14.67
C LEU A 50 1.74 10.86 -13.40
N GLU A 51 2.66 11.83 -13.36
CA GLU A 51 2.74 12.80 -12.27
C GLU A 51 1.48 13.68 -12.21
N GLN A 52 0.95 14.10 -13.37
CA GLN A 52 -0.33 14.81 -13.43
C GLN A 52 -1.51 13.95 -12.97
N ALA A 53 -1.54 12.67 -13.35
CA ALA A 53 -2.59 11.74 -12.93
C ALA A 53 -2.58 11.52 -11.40
N GLU A 54 -1.41 11.38 -10.80
CA GLU A 54 -1.26 11.26 -9.34
C GLU A 54 -1.65 12.55 -8.60
N ARG A 55 -1.29 13.72 -9.14
CA ARG A 55 -1.73 15.02 -8.61
C ARG A 55 -3.26 15.18 -8.66
N ILE A 56 -3.93 14.64 -9.68
CA ILE A 56 -5.40 14.66 -9.76
C ILE A 56 -6.01 13.63 -8.79
N GLY A 57 -5.43 12.43 -8.71
CA GLY A 57 -5.92 11.36 -7.83
C GLY A 57 -5.70 11.60 -6.33
N SER A 58 -4.72 12.43 -5.96
CA SER A 58 -4.43 12.81 -4.57
C SER A 58 -5.34 13.93 -4.02
N VAL A 59 -6.22 14.50 -4.86
CA VAL A 59 -7.24 15.46 -4.39
C VAL A 59 -8.33 14.71 -3.63
N SER A 60 -8.11 14.51 -2.33
CA SER A 60 -8.97 13.74 -1.43
C SER A 60 -10.31 14.39 -1.10
N SER A 61 -10.49 15.68 -1.41
CA SER A 61 -11.73 16.41 -1.13
C SER A 61 -11.91 17.57 -2.11
N ILE A 62 -12.58 17.31 -3.24
CA ILE A 62 -13.11 18.39 -4.09
C ILE A 62 -14.32 18.98 -3.38
N LYS A 63 -14.19 20.20 -2.85
CA LYS A 63 -15.31 20.95 -2.25
C LYS A 63 -15.96 21.79 -3.35
N PRO A 64 -17.18 21.43 -3.83
CA PRO A 64 -17.83 22.16 -4.92
C PRO A 64 -18.04 23.64 -4.60
N ASN A 65 -18.30 23.95 -3.33
CA ASN A 65 -18.51 25.31 -2.85
C ASN A 65 -17.32 26.23 -3.12
N ASP A 66 -16.10 25.69 -3.16
CA ASP A 66 -14.89 26.45 -3.43
C ASP A 66 -14.81 26.87 -4.90
N VAL A 67 -15.47 26.13 -5.80
CA VAL A 67 -15.55 26.43 -7.25
C VAL A 67 -16.77 27.30 -7.56
N LEU A 68 -17.93 26.98 -6.98
CA LEU A 68 -19.18 27.73 -7.17
C LEU A 68 -19.09 29.19 -6.64
N GLY A 69 -18.18 29.43 -5.70
CA GLY A 69 -17.90 30.76 -5.16
C GLY A 69 -17.00 31.64 -6.04
N LEU A 70 -16.29 31.06 -7.02
CA LEU A 70 -15.29 31.80 -7.80
C LEU A 70 -15.93 32.86 -8.69
N PRO A 71 -15.37 34.09 -8.76
CA PRO A 71 -15.83 35.12 -9.70
C PRO A 71 -15.84 34.63 -11.14
N ALA A 72 -14.83 33.83 -11.53
CA ALA A 72 -14.73 33.24 -12.86
C ALA A 72 -15.88 32.26 -13.16
N PHE A 73 -16.27 31.44 -12.18
CA PHE A 73 -17.38 30.52 -12.33
C PHE A 73 -18.72 31.25 -12.42
N ARG A 74 -18.90 32.31 -11.62
CA ARG A 74 -20.10 33.17 -11.66
C ARG A 74 -20.19 34.03 -12.92
N ALA A 75 -19.07 34.31 -13.56
CA ALA A 75 -19.00 35.03 -14.82
C ALA A 75 -19.38 34.16 -16.04
N LEU A 76 -19.46 32.83 -15.88
CA LEU A 76 -19.91 31.94 -16.94
C LEU A 76 -21.40 32.16 -17.21
N GLN A 77 -21.73 32.44 -18.48
CA GLN A 77 -23.12 32.45 -18.91
C GLN A 77 -23.66 31.02 -18.92
N VAL A 78 -24.82 30.84 -18.28
CA VAL A 78 -25.56 29.58 -18.34
C VAL A 78 -26.30 29.54 -19.68
N PHE A 79 -25.76 28.78 -20.63
CA PHE A 79 -26.38 28.60 -21.96
C PHE A 79 -27.44 27.49 -21.98
N VAL A 80 -27.61 26.76 -20.88
CA VAL A 80 -28.54 25.63 -20.77
C VAL A 80 -29.77 26.06 -19.97
N GLY A 81 -30.95 25.69 -20.48
CA GLY A 81 -32.19 25.88 -19.73
C GLY A 81 -32.21 25.05 -18.44
N PRO A 82 -33.12 25.38 -17.50
CA PRO A 82 -33.30 24.58 -16.30
C PRO A 82 -33.56 23.11 -16.68
N PRO A 83 -33.05 22.15 -15.88
CA PRO A 83 -33.29 20.74 -16.14
C PRO A 83 -34.79 20.51 -16.13
N SER A 84 -35.32 20.03 -17.26
CA SER A 84 -36.70 19.57 -17.35
C SER A 84 -36.71 18.06 -17.14
N ILE A 85 -37.84 17.56 -16.62
CA ILE A 85 -38.09 16.12 -16.62
C ILE A 85 -38.27 15.71 -18.08
N GLY A 86 -37.20 15.22 -18.69
CA GLY A 86 -37.28 14.54 -19.98
C GLY A 86 -37.98 13.19 -19.84
N THR A 87 -38.47 12.66 -20.95
CA THR A 87 -38.87 11.25 -21.02
C THR A 87 -37.64 10.38 -20.77
N LEU A 88 -37.64 9.66 -19.65
CA LEU A 88 -36.58 8.72 -19.30
C LEU A 88 -36.65 7.49 -20.21
N GLY A 89 -35.63 7.32 -21.05
CA GLY A 89 -35.38 6.07 -21.78
C GLY A 89 -36.44 5.66 -22.81
N ARG A 90 -36.19 4.53 -23.46
CA ARG A 90 -37.20 3.75 -24.19
C ARG A 90 -37.72 2.67 -23.25
N ASP A 91 -38.95 2.23 -23.46
CA ASP A 91 -39.50 1.08 -22.73
C ASP A 91 -38.54 -0.12 -22.82
N ASN A 92 -38.33 -0.78 -21.68
CA ASN A 92 -37.41 -1.91 -21.59
C ASN A 92 -37.97 -3.10 -22.41
N PRO A 93 -37.30 -3.51 -23.51
CA PRO A 93 -37.80 -4.59 -24.37
C PRO A 93 -37.73 -5.98 -23.73
N PHE A 94 -37.20 -6.08 -22.50
CA PHE A 94 -37.11 -7.33 -21.73
C PHE A 94 -38.10 -7.39 -20.56
N GLN A 95 -39.08 -6.48 -20.48
CA GLN A 95 -40.15 -6.66 -19.51
C GLN A 95 -41.03 -7.86 -19.93
N PRO A 96 -41.23 -8.85 -19.04
CA PRO A 96 -42.12 -9.97 -19.33
C PRO A 96 -43.58 -9.47 -19.42
N LEU A 97 -44.29 -9.97 -20.43
CA LEU A 97 -45.74 -9.77 -20.63
C LEU A 97 -46.56 -10.40 -19.49
#